data_AF-A0A6B1ESB9-F1
#
_entry.id   AF-A0A6B1ESB9-F1
#
_cell.length_a   1.000
_cell.length_b   1.000
_cell.length_c   1.000
_cell.angle_alpha   90.00
_cell.angle_beta   90.00
_cell.angle_gamma   90.00
#
_symmetry.space_group_name_H-M   'P 1'
#
loop_
_entity.id
_entity.type
_entity.pdbx_description
1 polymer ?
#
loop_
_entity_poly.entity_id
_entity_poly.type
_entity_poly.pdbx_seq_one_letter_code
_entity_poly.pdbx_strand_id
1 'polypeptide(L)'
;MKKNSVTLTVGQIVAGGIIGLVGGWVCLFVFENFIWQVLLGDRINHGFWVGLFLLISLVITYGVVIMGAGVGMRFVSQRFGVDIPLKSLCSGAFLGPPAVVGLLALLNVPWEIFGKPNLILALFIPVLKTLAYIISLPMRGWVSVGLPVEIWYVLAVPIGAIVGYRLEVSLSTRDSGV
;
A
#
# COMPACT_ATOMS: atom_id res chain seq x y z
N MET A 1 24.65 6.11 18.54
CA MET A 1 23.39 5.32 18.59
C MET A 1 22.57 5.27 17.27
N LYS A 2 23.04 5.78 16.11
CA LYS A 2 22.25 5.79 14.84
C LYS A 2 22.24 4.48 14.02
N LYS A 3 23.26 3.62 14.14
CA LYS A 3 23.47 2.45 13.26
C LYS A 3 22.37 1.37 13.40
N ASN A 4 21.79 1.22 14.59
CA ASN A 4 20.75 0.22 14.84
C ASN A 4 19.38 0.65 14.27
N SER A 5 19.11 1.96 14.15
CA SER A 5 17.81 2.45 13.67
C SER A 5 17.61 2.22 12.17
N VAL A 6 18.64 2.49 11.36
CA VAL A 6 18.59 2.24 9.91
C VAL A 6 18.50 0.74 9.63
N THR A 7 19.29 -0.07 10.32
CA THR A 7 19.30 -1.53 10.18
C THR A 7 17.94 -2.14 10.56
N LEU A 8 17.29 -1.62 11.61
CA LEU A 8 15.95 -2.01 12.00
C LEU A 8 14.92 -1.70 10.91
N THR A 9 14.93 -0.48 10.38
CA THR A 9 13.96 -0.05 9.34
C THR A 9 14.14 -0.85 8.06
N VAL A 10 15.38 -1.09 7.62
CA VAL A 10 15.65 -1.94 6.45
C VAL A 10 15.19 -3.38 6.72
N GLY A 11 15.47 -3.92 7.91
CA GLY A 11 15.03 -5.26 8.29
C GLY A 11 13.51 -5.41 8.31
N GLN A 12 12.79 -4.40 8.81
CA GLN A 12 11.32 -4.36 8.79
C GLN A 12 10.78 -4.33 7.36
N ILE A 13 11.36 -3.51 6.47
CA ILE A 13 10.93 -3.44 5.07
C ILE A 13 11.15 -4.77 4.36
N VAL A 14 12.32 -5.37 4.52
CA VAL A 14 12.66 -6.65 3.86
C VAL A 14 11.79 -7.78 4.39
N ALA A 15 11.69 -7.95 5.70
CA ALA A 15 10.90 -9.04 6.29
C ALA A 15 9.40 -8.87 6.04
N GLY A 16 8.88 -7.64 6.22
CA GLY A 16 7.48 -7.34 5.94
C GLY A 16 7.13 -7.52 4.46
N GLY A 17 8.00 -7.07 3.56
CA GLY A 17 7.84 -7.25 2.12
C GLY A 17 7.83 -8.72 1.70
N ILE A 18 8.80 -9.51 2.17
CA ILE A 18 8.90 -10.94 1.82
C ILE A 18 7.71 -11.73 2.39
N ILE A 19 7.39 -11.55 3.67
CA ILE A 19 6.31 -12.32 4.32
C ILE A 19 4.95 -11.91 3.72
N GLY A 20 4.74 -10.62 3.46
CA GLY A 20 3.55 -10.13 2.77
C GLY A 20 3.42 -10.70 1.35
N LEU A 21 4.51 -10.72 0.57
CA LEU A 21 4.53 -11.24 -0.80
C LEU A 21 4.27 -12.74 -0.83
N VAL A 22 4.96 -13.53 0.02
CA VAL A 22 4.75 -14.98 0.13
C VAL A 22 3.31 -15.28 0.57
N GLY A 23 2.79 -14.56 1.57
CA GLY A 23 1.41 -14.71 2.03
C GLY A 23 0.40 -14.40 0.92
N GLY A 24 0.58 -13.30 0.20
CA GLY A 24 -0.25 -12.92 -0.94
C GLY A 24 -0.18 -13.94 -2.07
N TRP A 25 1.00 -14.45 -2.40
CA TRP A 25 1.18 -15.46 -3.44
C TRP A 25 0.50 -16.78 -3.08
N VAL A 26 0.68 -17.28 -1.86
CA VAL A 26 -0.02 -18.48 -1.38
C VAL A 26 -1.54 -18.29 -1.45
N CYS A 27 -2.03 -17.12 -1.04
CA CYS A 27 -3.45 -16.81 -1.07
C CYS A 27 -4.01 -16.78 -2.50
N LEU A 28 -3.28 -16.14 -3.42
CA LEU A 28 -3.62 -16.10 -4.84
C LEU A 28 -3.63 -17.51 -5.45
N PHE A 29 -2.61 -18.33 -5.16
CA PHE A 29 -2.54 -19.71 -5.65
C PHE A 29 -3.72 -20.56 -5.17
N VAL A 30 -4.14 -20.40 -3.91
CA VAL A 30 -5.34 -21.08 -3.39
C VAL A 30 -6.59 -20.60 -4.13
N PHE A 31 -6.76 -19.30 -4.33
CA PHE A 31 -7.93 -18.77 -5.02
C PHE A 31 -7.99 -19.10 -6.51
N GLU A 32 -6.85 -19.11 -7.19
CA GLU A 32 -6.76 -19.49 -8.61
C GLU A 32 -7.10 -20.97 -8.79
N ASN A 33 -6.55 -21.86 -7.97
CA ASN A 33 -6.87 -23.27 -8.07
C ASN A 33 -8.27 -23.62 -7.54
N PHE A 34 -8.79 -22.90 -6.54
CA PHE A 34 -10.08 -23.22 -5.93
C PHE A 34 -11.24 -22.47 -6.56
N ILE A 35 -11.20 -21.14 -6.67
CA ILE A 35 -12.33 -20.36 -7.20
C ILE A 35 -12.38 -20.42 -8.73
N TRP A 36 -11.25 -20.28 -9.42
CA TRP A 36 -11.28 -20.20 -10.88
C TRP A 36 -11.59 -21.54 -11.53
N GLN A 37 -11.03 -22.63 -11.02
CA GLN A 37 -11.31 -23.96 -11.59
C GLN A 37 -12.64 -24.56 -11.09
N VAL A 38 -13.00 -24.41 -9.81
CA VAL A 38 -14.19 -25.08 -9.25
C VAL A 38 -15.48 -24.26 -9.38
N LEU A 39 -15.41 -22.92 -9.28
CA LEU A 39 -16.60 -22.06 -9.31
C LEU A 39 -16.85 -21.42 -10.68
N LEU A 40 -15.82 -20.88 -11.33
CA LEU A 40 -15.97 -20.12 -12.58
C LEU A 40 -15.92 -20.98 -13.84
N GLY A 41 -15.39 -22.20 -13.75
CA GLY A 41 -15.08 -23.05 -14.91
C GLY A 41 -16.28 -23.50 -15.76
N ASP A 42 -17.50 -23.59 -15.22
CA ASP A 42 -18.64 -24.12 -16.00
C ASP A 42 -20.07 -23.75 -15.52
N ARG A 43 -20.23 -22.95 -14.45
CA ARG A 43 -21.55 -22.81 -13.78
C ARG A 43 -22.09 -21.40 -13.52
N ILE A 44 -21.35 -20.33 -13.81
CA ILE A 44 -21.75 -18.96 -13.43
C ILE A 44 -22.03 -18.11 -14.67
N ASN A 45 -23.30 -18.08 -15.11
CA ASN A 45 -23.78 -17.21 -16.19
C ASN A 45 -24.04 -15.75 -15.76
N HIS A 46 -23.84 -15.42 -14.48
CA HIS A 46 -24.25 -14.13 -13.90
C HIS A 46 -23.04 -13.33 -13.42
N GLY A 47 -22.74 -12.22 -14.11
CA GLY A 47 -21.59 -11.34 -13.79
C GLY A 47 -21.58 -10.81 -12.36
N PHE A 48 -22.73 -10.76 -11.67
CA PHE A 48 -22.81 -10.39 -10.26
C PHE A 48 -22.04 -11.36 -9.35
N TRP A 49 -22.19 -12.67 -9.53
CA TRP A 49 -21.52 -13.67 -8.70
C TRP A 49 -20.02 -13.67 -8.95
N VAL A 50 -19.61 -13.54 -10.22
CA VAL A 50 -18.20 -13.37 -10.60
C VAL A 50 -17.59 -12.17 -9.88
N GLY A 51 -18.26 -11.02 -9.93
CA GLY A 51 -17.83 -9.80 -9.25
C GLY A 51 -17.74 -9.96 -7.73
N LEU A 52 -18.72 -10.62 -7.11
CA LEU A 52 -18.73 -10.87 -5.67
C LEU A 52 -17.57 -11.79 -5.23
N PHE A 53 -17.33 -12.89 -5.95
CA PHE A 53 -16.21 -13.78 -5.63
C PHE A 53 -14.85 -13.11 -5.84
N LEU A 54 -14.71 -12.29 -6.88
CA LEU A 54 -13.51 -11.46 -7.09
C LEU A 54 -13.31 -10.46 -5.95
N LEU A 55 -14.37 -9.79 -5.50
CA LEU A 55 -14.30 -8.86 -4.36
C LEU A 55 -13.85 -9.58 -3.09
N ILE A 56 -14.43 -10.76 -2.79
CA ILE A 56 -14.06 -11.57 -1.63
C ILE A 56 -12.60 -12.00 -1.72
N SER A 57 -12.18 -12.52 -2.87
CA SER A 57 -10.79 -12.92 -3.13
C SER A 57 -9.82 -11.76 -2.94
N LEU A 58 -10.19 -10.56 -3.42
CA LEU A 58 -9.40 -9.33 -3.26
C LEU A 58 -9.27 -8.97 -1.78
N VAL A 59 -10.38 -8.90 -1.04
CA VAL A 59 -10.38 -8.54 0.38
C VAL A 59 -9.53 -9.51 1.21
N ILE A 60 -9.68 -10.81 0.97
CA ILE A 60 -8.92 -11.83 1.71
C ILE A 60 -7.43 -11.75 1.37
N THR A 61 -7.08 -11.72 0.08
CA THR A 61 -5.67 -11.63 -0.35
C THR A 61 -5.02 -10.37 0.18
N TYR A 62 -5.71 -9.24 0.09
CA TYR A 62 -5.22 -7.96 0.59
C TYR A 62 -5.03 -7.98 2.12
N GLY A 63 -6.00 -8.53 2.85
CA GLY A 63 -5.92 -8.70 4.30
C GLY A 63 -4.74 -9.59 4.72
N VAL A 64 -4.51 -10.71 4.01
CA VAL A 64 -3.37 -11.61 4.26
C VAL A 64 -2.04 -10.92 4.02
N VAL A 65 -1.91 -10.12 2.95
CA VAL A 65 -0.70 -9.35 2.67
C VAL A 65 -0.41 -8.35 3.79
N ILE A 66 -1.41 -7.58 4.23
CA ILE A 66 -1.27 -6.60 5.32
C ILE A 66 -0.89 -7.28 6.63
N MET A 67 -1.61 -8.35 6.99
CA MET A 67 -1.38 -9.06 8.25
C MET A 67 -0.02 -9.76 8.23
N GLY A 68 0.35 -10.39 7.12
CA GLY A 68 1.66 -11.02 6.94
C GLY A 68 2.80 -10.01 7.05
N ALA A 69 2.69 -8.87 6.37
CA ALA A 69 3.67 -7.80 6.47
C ALA A 69 3.78 -7.25 7.90
N GLY A 70 2.65 -7.01 8.58
CA GLY A 70 2.61 -6.54 9.96
C GLY A 70 3.24 -7.52 10.95
N VAL A 71 2.94 -8.82 10.84
CA VAL A 71 3.56 -9.87 11.66
C VAL A 71 5.06 -9.97 11.39
N GLY A 72 5.47 -9.93 10.13
CA GLY A 72 6.88 -9.96 9.74
C GLY A 72 7.69 -8.79 10.31
N MET A 73 7.12 -7.59 10.23
CA MET A 73 7.71 -6.39 10.82
C MET A 73 7.76 -6.45 12.35
N ARG A 74 6.70 -6.93 12.99
CA ARG A 74 6.66 -7.08 14.45
C ARG A 74 7.72 -8.07 14.92
N PHE A 75 7.87 -9.21 14.23
CA PHE A 75 8.89 -10.21 14.54
C PHE A 75 10.31 -9.63 14.48
N VAL A 76 10.63 -8.86 13.44
CA VAL A 76 11.92 -8.16 13.35
C VAL A 76 12.06 -7.16 14.49
N SER A 77 11.03 -6.36 14.75
CA SER A 77 11.06 -5.30 15.78
C SER A 77 11.33 -5.87 17.17
N GLN A 78 10.68 -6.99 17.52
CA GLN A 78 10.88 -7.70 18.78
C GLN A 78 12.32 -8.22 18.90
N ARG A 79 12.92 -8.69 17.80
CA ARG A 79 14.32 -9.13 17.79
C ARG A 79 15.32 -8.00 18.05
N PHE A 80 14.92 -6.76 17.80
CA PHE A 80 15.67 -5.55 18.14
C PHE A 80 15.23 -4.89 19.46
N GLY A 81 14.35 -5.54 20.24
CA GLY A 81 13.90 -5.06 21.55
C GLY A 81 12.83 -3.97 21.49
N VAL A 82 12.14 -3.79 20.36
CA VAL A 82 11.06 -2.81 20.19
C VAL A 82 9.74 -3.55 20.06
N ASP A 83 8.83 -3.39 21.03
CA ASP A 83 7.46 -3.89 20.90
C ASP A 83 6.57 -2.83 20.22
N ILE A 84 5.96 -3.21 19.11
CA ILE A 84 5.12 -2.33 18.29
C ILE A 84 3.72 -2.95 18.24
N PRO A 85 2.66 -2.19 18.53
CA PRO A 85 1.29 -2.70 18.47
C PRO A 85 0.92 -3.07 17.03
N LEU A 86 0.39 -4.29 16.85
CA LEU A 86 0.00 -4.83 15.53
C LEU A 86 -1.08 -3.98 14.86
N LYS A 87 -2.02 -3.43 15.64
CA LYS A 87 -3.10 -2.57 15.13
C LYS A 87 -2.55 -1.37 14.35
N SER A 88 -1.51 -0.74 14.88
CA SER A 88 -0.88 0.42 14.26
C SER A 88 -0.16 0.07 12.95
N LEU A 89 0.60 -1.03 12.98
CA LEU A 89 1.28 -1.57 11.80
C LEU A 89 0.28 -1.90 10.69
N CYS A 90 -0.82 -2.60 11.02
CA CYS A 90 -1.84 -2.96 10.05
C CYS A 90 -2.59 -1.74 9.49
N SER A 91 -2.91 -0.74 10.33
CA SER A 91 -3.55 0.51 9.90
C SER A 91 -2.68 1.26 8.89
N GLY A 92 -1.38 1.40 9.18
CA GLY A 92 -0.43 2.00 8.25
C GLY A 92 -0.25 1.18 6.97
N ALA A 93 -0.09 -0.13 7.08
CA ALA A 93 0.05 -1.04 5.93
C ALA A 93 -1.17 -1.01 5.00
N PHE A 94 -2.37 -0.86 5.56
CA PHE A 94 -3.60 -0.75 4.78
C PHE A 94 -3.65 0.50 3.89
N LEU A 95 -3.03 1.61 4.33
CA LEU A 95 -3.02 2.88 3.60
C LEU A 95 -1.91 3.00 2.55
N GLY A 96 -0.86 2.17 2.66
CA GLY A 96 0.28 2.20 1.74
C GLY A 96 -0.11 1.97 0.28
N PRO A 97 -0.71 0.83 -0.08
CA PRO A 97 -1.07 0.53 -1.47
C PRO A 97 -2.04 1.54 -2.11
N PRO A 98 -3.11 2.01 -1.43
CA PRO A 98 -3.94 3.10 -1.94
C PRO A 98 -3.18 4.39 -2.22
N ALA A 99 -2.14 4.71 -1.43
CA ALA A 99 -1.30 5.88 -1.68
C ALA A 99 -0.50 5.72 -2.99
N VAL A 100 -0.03 4.51 -3.32
CA VAL A 100 0.61 4.23 -4.62
C VAL A 100 -0.37 4.38 -5.77
N VAL A 101 -1.61 3.89 -5.62
CA VAL A 101 -2.67 4.10 -6.61
C VAL A 101 -2.91 5.59 -6.83
N GLY A 102 -2.97 6.37 -5.74
CA GLY A 102 -3.09 7.83 -5.82
C GLY A 102 -1.93 8.48 -6.56
N LEU A 103 -0.69 8.09 -6.27
CA LEU A 103 0.50 8.58 -6.97
C LEU A 103 0.49 8.24 -8.47
N LEU A 104 0.05 7.04 -8.82
CA LEU A 104 -0.12 6.62 -10.22
C LEU A 104 -1.21 7.43 -10.93
N ALA A 105 -2.35 7.66 -10.27
CA ALA A 105 -3.40 8.50 -10.81
C ALA A 105 -2.91 9.93 -11.09
N LEU A 106 -2.01 10.46 -10.25
CA LEU A 106 -1.40 11.77 -10.43
C LEU A 106 -0.45 11.86 -11.64
N LEU A 107 0.04 10.73 -12.16
CA LEU A 107 0.91 10.74 -13.35
C LEU A 107 0.15 11.19 -14.60
N ASN A 108 -1.08 10.71 -14.76
CA ASN A 108 -1.87 10.80 -16.00
C ASN A 108 -3.17 11.59 -15.82
N VAL A 109 -3.17 12.63 -14.99
CA VAL A 109 -4.37 13.46 -14.79
C VAL A 109 -4.67 14.26 -16.06
N PRO A 110 -5.87 14.12 -16.65
CA PRO A 110 -6.28 14.91 -17.81
C PRO A 110 -6.75 16.31 -17.37
N TRP A 111 -5.80 17.17 -17.00
CA TRP A 111 -6.05 18.51 -16.45
C TRP A 111 -6.96 19.39 -17.33
N GLU A 112 -6.98 19.17 -18.64
CA GLU A 112 -7.77 19.94 -19.60
C GLU A 112 -9.29 19.78 -19.42
N ILE A 113 -9.73 18.65 -18.85
CA ILE A 113 -11.15 18.38 -18.62
C ILE A 113 -11.69 19.27 -17.50
N PHE A 114 -10.85 19.65 -16.54
CA PHE A 114 -11.24 20.41 -15.36
C PHE A 114 -11.29 21.94 -15.60
N GLY A 115 -10.62 22.45 -16.64
CA GLY A 115 -10.53 23.90 -16.90
C GLY A 115 -11.68 24.50 -17.68
N LYS A 116 -12.45 23.68 -18.42
CA LYS A 116 -13.50 24.15 -19.33
C LYS A 116 -14.76 24.72 -18.66
N PRO A 117 -15.22 24.25 -17.48
CA PRO A 117 -16.48 24.73 -16.90
C PRO A 117 -16.34 25.84 -15.84
N ASN A 118 -15.16 26.11 -15.27
CA ASN A 118 -15.02 27.03 -14.13
C ASN A 118 -13.73 27.88 -14.16
N LEU A 119 -13.90 29.20 -14.23
CA LEU A 119 -12.80 30.18 -14.34
C LEU A 119 -11.93 30.27 -13.06
N ILE A 120 -12.55 30.11 -11.88
CA ILE A 120 -11.83 30.02 -10.59
C ILE A 120 -10.95 28.77 -10.58
N LEU A 121 -11.51 27.63 -10.99
CA LEU A 121 -10.77 26.37 -11.05
C LEU A 121 -9.63 26.46 -12.07
N ALA A 122 -9.86 27.11 -13.23
CA ALA A 122 -8.83 27.35 -14.23
C ALA A 122 -7.62 28.14 -13.69
N LEU A 123 -7.83 29.08 -12.76
CA LEU A 123 -6.76 29.82 -12.10
C LEU A 123 -5.93 28.95 -11.13
N PHE A 124 -6.58 27.97 -10.47
CA PHE A 124 -5.91 27.05 -9.55
C PHE A 124 -5.26 25.84 -10.24
N ILE A 125 -5.70 25.47 -11.45
CA ILE A 125 -5.16 24.33 -12.21
C ILE A 125 -3.63 24.36 -12.33
N PRO A 126 -2.95 25.49 -12.65
CA PRO A 126 -1.49 25.52 -12.72
C PRO A 126 -0.82 25.16 -11.39
N VAL A 127 -1.38 25.63 -10.28
CA VAL A 127 -0.87 25.35 -8.93
C VAL A 127 -1.07 23.87 -8.60
N LEU A 128 -2.27 23.33 -8.85
CA LEU A 128 -2.58 21.92 -8.61
C LEU A 128 -1.74 20.99 -9.50
N LYS A 129 -1.53 21.35 -10.76
CA LYS A 129 -0.67 20.61 -11.70
C LYS A 129 0.77 20.59 -11.22
N THR A 130 1.28 21.72 -10.72
CA THR A 130 2.64 21.81 -10.16
C THR A 130 2.77 20.96 -8.90
N LEU A 131 1.79 21.02 -8.00
CA LEU A 131 1.78 20.22 -6.78
C LEU A 131 1.69 18.72 -7.07
N ALA A 132 0.82 18.32 -8.00
CA ALA A 132 0.73 16.94 -8.47
C ALA A 132 2.05 16.46 -9.12
N TYR A 133 2.72 17.32 -9.89
CA TYR A 133 4.01 17.01 -10.49
C TYR A 133 5.09 16.78 -9.42
N ILE A 134 5.18 17.66 -8.42
CA ILE A 134 6.15 17.55 -7.32
C ILE A 134 5.90 16.27 -6.51
N ILE A 135 4.65 16.00 -6.14
CA ILE A 135 4.29 14.81 -5.34
C ILE A 135 4.56 13.52 -6.13
N SER A 136 4.27 13.51 -7.43
CA SER A 136 4.48 12.34 -8.29
C SER A 136 5.92 12.20 -8.82
N LEU A 137 6.83 13.13 -8.51
CA LEU A 137 8.17 13.17 -9.06
C LEU A 137 8.99 11.89 -8.79
N PRO A 138 8.97 11.28 -7.58
CA PRO A 138 9.64 9.99 -7.34
C PRO A 138 9.10 8.88 -8.24
N MET A 139 7.78 8.87 -8.45
CA MET A 139 7.11 7.88 -9.30
C MET A 139 7.42 8.11 -10.79
N ARG A 140 7.48 9.38 -11.23
CA ARG A 140 7.89 9.76 -12.60
C ARG A 140 9.32 9.31 -12.88
N GLY A 141 10.23 9.54 -11.94
CA GLY A 141 11.61 9.07 -12.02
C GLY A 141 11.68 7.55 -12.15
N TRP A 142 10.94 6.83 -11.31
CA TRP A 142 10.88 5.36 -11.36
C TRP A 142 10.40 4.81 -12.70
N VAL A 143 9.26 5.32 -13.19
CA VAL A 143 8.68 4.91 -14.48
C VAL A 143 9.59 5.28 -15.64
N SER A 144 10.30 6.42 -15.57
CA SER A 144 11.24 6.83 -16.63
C SER A 144 12.44 5.88 -16.79
N VAL A 145 12.81 5.15 -15.74
CA VAL A 145 13.88 4.13 -15.77
C VAL A 145 13.35 2.78 -16.28
N GLY A 146 12.05 2.66 -16.55
CA GLY A 146 11.42 1.43 -17.04
C GLY A 146 11.25 0.35 -15.97
N LEU A 147 11.31 0.73 -14.69
CA LEU A 147 11.15 -0.21 -13.59
C LEU A 147 9.67 -0.58 -13.36
N PRO A 148 9.39 -1.85 -12.98
CA PRO A 148 8.03 -2.30 -12.72
C PRO A 148 7.40 -1.52 -11.56
N VAL A 149 6.15 -1.11 -11.76
CA VAL A 149 5.35 -0.35 -10.80
C VAL A 149 4.93 -1.22 -9.62
N GLU A 150 4.84 -2.52 -9.84
CA GLU A 150 4.51 -3.57 -8.87
C GLU A 150 5.44 -3.52 -7.64
N ILE A 151 6.69 -3.12 -7.83
CA ILE A 151 7.66 -2.97 -6.73
C ILE A 151 7.17 -1.93 -5.71
N TRP A 152 6.56 -0.83 -6.17
CA TRP A 152 5.99 0.17 -5.27
C TRP A 152 4.86 -0.40 -4.43
N TYR A 153 4.02 -1.26 -5.00
CA TYR A 153 2.95 -1.91 -4.24
C TYR A 153 3.49 -2.83 -3.14
N VAL A 154 4.55 -3.59 -3.45
CA VAL A 154 5.21 -4.47 -2.46
C VAL A 154 5.86 -3.65 -1.34
N LEU A 155 6.52 -2.54 -1.68
CA LEU A 155 7.19 -1.67 -0.70
C LEU A 155 6.21 -0.78 0.08
N ALA A 156 5.08 -0.43 -0.50
CA ALA A 156 4.13 0.48 0.13
C ALA A 156 3.48 -0.10 1.38
N VAL A 157 3.27 -1.42 1.43
CA VAL A 157 2.73 -2.09 2.62
C VAL A 157 3.66 -1.90 3.84
N PRO A 158 4.96 -2.30 3.80
CA PRO A 158 5.85 -2.09 4.94
C PRO A 158 6.18 -0.62 5.18
N ILE A 159 6.30 0.22 4.14
CA ILE A 159 6.54 1.67 4.32
C ILE A 159 5.34 2.31 5.02
N GLY A 160 4.12 2.00 4.58
CA GLY A 160 2.89 2.46 5.19
C GLY A 160 2.79 2.04 6.65
N ALA A 161 3.11 0.78 6.96
CA ALA A 161 3.18 0.29 8.34
C ALA A 161 4.17 1.09 9.20
N ILE A 162 5.35 1.41 8.67
CA ILE A 162 6.34 2.23 9.38
C ILE A 162 5.81 3.62 9.70
N VAL A 163 5.20 4.26 8.72
CA VAL A 163 4.60 5.59 8.90
C VAL A 163 3.47 5.52 9.93
N GLY A 164 2.60 4.51 9.84
CA GLY A 164 1.47 4.33 10.75
C GLY A 164 1.90 4.24 12.22
N TYR A 165 2.83 3.35 12.55
CA TYR A 165 3.25 3.20 13.95
C TYR A 165 4.07 4.37 14.46
N ARG A 166 4.87 5.02 13.62
CA ARG A 166 5.59 6.23 14.03
C ARG A 166 4.65 7.38 14.33
N LEU A 167 3.58 7.53 13.55
CA LEU A 167 2.57 8.56 13.78
C LEU A 167 1.81 8.31 15.10
N GLU A 168 1.41 7.08 15.38
CA GLU A 168 0.73 6.72 16.63
C GLU A 168 1.62 6.95 17.86
N VAL A 169 2.91 6.62 17.77
CA VAL A 169 3.90 6.93 18.81
C VAL A 169 3.99 8.44 19.04
N SER A 170 4.07 9.24 17.96
CA SER A 170 4.12 10.71 18.08
C SER A 170 2.85 11.30 18.70
N LEU A 171 1.67 10.75 18.39
CA LEU A 171 0.40 11.17 18.97
C LEU A 171 0.33 10.81 20.45
N SER A 172 0.71 9.58 20.81
CA SER A 172 0.74 9.13 22.20
C SER A 172 1.70 9.96 23.06
N THR A 173 2.88 10.34 22.54
CA THR A 173 3.79 11.25 23.26
C THR A 173 3.22 12.65 23.45
N ARG A 174 2.37 13.11 22.52
CA ARG A 174 1.77 14.46 22.56
C ARG A 174 0.60 14.53 23.55
N ASP A 175 -0.20 13.47 23.64
CA ASP A 175 -1.29 13.35 24.63
C ASP A 175 -0.77 13.11 26.06
N SER A 176 0.48 12.65 26.20
CA SER A 176 1.13 12.42 27.49
C SER A 176 1.71 13.69 28.15
N GLY A 177 1.62 14.86 27.50
CA GLY A 177 1.98 16.14 28.11
C GLY A 177 3.46 16.29 28.50
N VAL A 178 4.38 15.85 27.62
CA VAL A 178 5.79 16.26 27.65
C VAL A 178 6.08 17.17 26.46
#